data_AF-A0AA88ID95-F1
#
_entry.id   AF-A0AA88ID95-F1
#
_cell.length_a   1.000
_cell.length_b   1.000
_cell.length_c   1.000
_cell.angle_alpha   90.00
_cell.angle_beta   90.00
_cell.angle_gamma   90.00
#
_symmetry.space_group_name_H-M   'P 1'
#
loop_
_entity.id
_entity.type
_entity.pdbx_description
1 polymer ?
#
loop_
_entity_poly.entity_id
_entity_poly.type
_entity_poly.pdbx_seq_one_letter_code
_entity_poly.pdbx_strand_id
1 'polypeptide(L)'
;MSACLHDALTVVTKVVNHIKSNSLQDHLFHIFENFNSLDNQLQENNSDLISSKSAITAFLKKLQLYENNIRRRAFEQFPCLTCVNSDLQAEDFALYGEYLENIHEDMQTRVGDLLRMDMLIWVSIPFEFDVSETEISLQEPLNKIQSDEIMHAKFKDKNYNIWKTNDVATK
;
A
#
# COMPACT_ATOMS: atom_id res chain seq x y z
N MET A 1 4.27 30.41 44.34
CA MET A 1 3.34 30.31 43.18
C MET A 1 1.92 30.25 43.75
N SER A 2 1.00 31.10 43.29
CA SER A 2 -0.37 31.13 43.82
C SER A 2 -1.20 29.95 43.31
N ALA A 3 -2.21 29.52 44.07
CA ALA A 3 -3.12 28.43 43.68
C ALA A 3 -3.77 28.68 42.30
N CYS A 4 -4.08 29.94 41.99
CA CYS A 4 -4.65 30.34 40.71
C CYS A 4 -3.71 30.06 39.52
N LEU A 5 -2.40 30.19 39.70
CA LEU A 5 -1.42 29.83 38.65
C LEU A 5 -1.34 28.30 38.45
N HIS A 6 -1.50 27.52 39.52
CA HIS A 6 -1.49 26.06 39.45
C HIS A 6 -2.73 25.51 38.73
N ASP A 7 -3.91 26.08 39.01
CA ASP A 7 -5.16 25.70 38.34
C ASP A 7 -5.12 26.03 36.84
N ALA A 8 -4.58 27.21 36.48
CA ALA A 8 -4.41 27.61 35.09
C ALA A 8 -3.48 26.65 34.31
N LEU A 9 -2.34 26.27 34.90
CA LEU A 9 -1.41 25.32 34.29
C LEU A 9 -2.03 23.92 34.12
N THR A 10 -2.86 23.49 35.06
CA THR A 10 -3.55 22.20 34.98
C THR A 10 -4.55 22.15 33.83
N VAL A 11 -5.31 23.24 33.62
CA VAL A 11 -6.25 23.35 32.49
C VAL A 11 -5.50 23.33 31.15
N VAL A 12 -4.42 24.11 31.03
CA VAL A 12 -3.60 24.14 29.81
C VAL A 12 -3.04 22.75 29.50
N THR A 13 -2.51 22.05 30.49
CA THR A 13 -1.98 20.69 30.32
C THR A 13 -3.05 19.71 29.81
N LYS A 14 -4.28 19.77 30.35
CA LYS A 14 -5.40 18.93 29.89
C LYS A 14 -5.79 19.22 28.44
N VAL A 15 -5.85 20.50 28.07
CA VAL A 15 -6.20 20.92 26.71
C VAL A 15 -5.13 20.46 25.71
N VAL A 16 -3.84 20.68 26.02
CA VAL A 16 -2.72 20.22 25.19
C VAL A 16 -2.74 18.71 25.01
N ASN A 17 -2.95 17.95 26.08
CA ASN A 17 -3.02 16.49 26.00
C ASN A 17 -4.21 16.00 25.15
N HIS A 18 -5.37 16.67 25.25
CA HIS A 18 -6.53 16.34 24.43
C HIS A 18 -6.30 16.60 22.94
N ILE A 19 -5.69 17.75 22.61
CA ILE A 19 -5.31 18.10 21.22
C ILE A 19 -4.31 17.07 20.67
N LYS A 20 -3.28 16.72 21.44
CA LYS A 20 -2.29 15.71 21.07
C LYS A 20 -2.93 14.35 20.85
N SER A 21 -3.84 13.91 21.73
CA SER A 21 -4.57 12.65 21.60
C SER A 21 -5.48 12.61 20.37
N ASN A 22 -6.14 13.71 20.03
CA ASN A 22 -7.02 13.77 18.86
C ASN A 22 -6.22 13.74 17.56
N SER A 23 -5.13 14.50 17.47
CA SER A 23 -4.25 14.46 16.28
C SER A 23 -3.62 13.08 16.06
N LEU A 24 -3.26 12.40 17.16
CA LEU A 24 -2.83 11.01 17.16
C LEU A 24 -3.87 10.05 16.60
N GLN A 25 -5.12 10.19 17.07
CA GLN A 25 -6.25 9.39 16.61
C GLN A 25 -6.53 9.63 15.12
N ASP A 26 -6.44 10.87 14.64
CA ASP A 26 -6.62 11.22 13.23
C ASP A 26 -5.52 10.63 12.34
N HIS A 27 -4.27 10.59 12.83
CA HIS A 27 -3.16 9.95 12.11
C HIS A 27 -3.38 8.44 11.97
N LEU A 28 -3.76 7.75 13.07
CA LEU A 28 -4.10 6.33 13.02
C LEU A 28 -5.29 6.10 12.08
N PHE A 29 -6.31 6.94 12.14
CA PHE A 29 -7.47 6.87 11.26
C PHE A 29 -7.06 6.95 9.78
N HIS A 30 -6.19 7.90 9.42
CA HIS A 30 -5.68 8.01 8.05
C HIS A 30 -4.85 6.79 7.60
N ILE A 31 -4.08 6.18 8.50
CA ILE A 31 -3.40 4.90 8.20
C ILE A 31 -4.45 3.80 7.94
N PHE A 32 -5.47 3.68 8.79
CA PHE A 32 -6.56 2.71 8.60
C PHE A 32 -7.32 2.93 7.28
N GLU A 33 -7.55 4.17 6.87
CA GLU A 33 -8.14 4.47 5.56
C GLU A 33 -7.26 3.96 4.41
N ASN A 34 -5.93 4.11 4.52
CA ASN A 34 -5.01 3.57 3.53
C ASN A 34 -5.04 2.03 3.50
N PHE A 35 -5.15 1.37 4.66
CA PHE A 35 -5.34 -0.08 4.73
C PHE A 35 -6.67 -0.52 4.12
N ASN A 36 -7.77 0.16 4.43
CA ASN A 36 -9.07 -0.13 3.85
C ASN A 36 -9.06 0.09 2.34
N SER A 37 -8.34 1.12 1.85
CA SER A 37 -8.16 1.33 0.41
C SER A 37 -7.39 0.20 -0.25
N LEU A 38 -6.32 -0.30 0.40
CA LEU A 38 -5.60 -1.48 -0.07
C LEU A 38 -6.49 -2.72 -0.06
N ASP A 39 -7.20 -2.97 1.05
CA ASP A 39 -8.09 -4.13 1.20
C ASP A 39 -9.19 -4.12 0.14
N ASN A 40 -9.80 -2.96 -0.12
CA ASN A 40 -10.78 -2.80 -1.21
C ASN A 40 -10.17 -3.11 -2.59
N GLN A 41 -8.94 -2.65 -2.87
CA GLN A 41 -8.25 -2.97 -4.13
C GLN A 41 -7.95 -4.46 -4.27
N LEU A 42 -7.64 -5.15 -3.16
CA LEU A 42 -7.35 -6.58 -3.15
C LEU A 42 -8.62 -7.42 -3.24
N GLN A 43 -9.72 -6.99 -2.61
CA GLN A 43 -11.02 -7.67 -2.61
C GLN A 43 -11.88 -7.36 -3.83
N GLU A 44 -11.52 -6.35 -4.63
CA GLU A 44 -12.23 -6.06 -5.86
C GLU A 44 -12.24 -7.33 -6.73
N ASN A 45 -13.42 -7.79 -7.17
CA ASN A 45 -13.65 -9.05 -7.92
C ASN A 45 -12.83 -9.18 -9.23
N ASN A 46 -12.01 -8.18 -9.53
CA ASN A 46 -11.22 -7.97 -10.72
C ASN A 46 -9.71 -7.84 -10.42
N SER A 47 -9.25 -8.02 -9.17
CA SER A 47 -7.83 -7.98 -8.84
C SER A 47 -7.15 -9.27 -9.30
N ASP A 48 -6.20 -9.14 -10.21
CA ASP A 48 -5.31 -10.23 -10.60
C ASP A 48 -4.01 -10.17 -9.76
N LEU A 49 -3.14 -11.17 -9.92
CA LEU A 49 -1.89 -11.27 -9.17
C LEU A 49 -0.91 -10.12 -9.45
N ILE A 50 -0.89 -9.60 -10.67
CA ILE A 50 -0.06 -8.46 -11.11
C ILE A 50 -0.54 -7.19 -10.43
N SER A 51 -1.85 -6.94 -10.49
CA SER A 51 -2.52 -5.79 -9.88
C SER A 51 -2.37 -5.82 -8.36
N SER A 52 -2.57 -6.98 -7.74
CA SER A 52 -2.41 -7.17 -6.29
C SER A 52 -0.98 -6.91 -5.84
N LYS A 53 0.01 -7.50 -6.53
CA LYS A 53 1.44 -7.28 -6.27
C LYS A 53 1.80 -5.80 -6.40
N SER A 54 1.27 -5.13 -7.43
CA SER A 54 1.51 -3.71 -7.67
C SER A 54 0.92 -2.83 -6.58
N ALA A 55 -0.33 -3.09 -6.16
CA ALA A 55 -1.01 -2.36 -5.09
C ALA A 55 -0.27 -2.50 -3.74
N ILE A 56 0.10 -3.73 -3.36
CA ILE A 56 0.86 -4.01 -2.14
C ILE A 56 2.24 -3.33 -2.20
N THR A 57 2.94 -3.40 -3.33
CA THR A 57 4.24 -2.74 -3.52
C THR A 57 4.12 -1.22 -3.37
N ALA A 58 3.08 -0.61 -3.95
CA ALA A 58 2.83 0.82 -3.82
C ALA A 58 2.50 1.21 -2.37
N PHE A 59 1.72 0.40 -1.66
CA PHE A 59 1.41 0.61 -0.25
C PHE A 59 2.65 0.53 0.65
N LEU A 60 3.51 -0.47 0.46
CA LEU A 60 4.78 -0.57 1.20
C LEU A 60 5.68 0.65 0.97
N LYS A 61 5.82 1.11 -0.28
CA LYS A 61 6.55 2.35 -0.59
C LYS A 61 5.93 3.58 0.08
N LYS A 62 4.60 3.63 0.18
CA LYS A 62 3.88 4.70 0.88
C LYS A 62 4.20 4.70 2.39
N LEU A 63 4.25 3.53 3.04
CA LEU A 63 4.65 3.42 4.45
C LEU A 63 6.08 3.94 4.69
N GLN A 64 7.04 3.53 3.85
CA GLN A 64 8.41 4.03 3.92
C GLN A 64 8.50 5.54 3.67
N LEU A 65 7.69 6.08 2.76
CA LEU A 65 7.62 7.51 2.51
C LEU A 65 7.10 8.26 3.76
N TYR A 66 6.05 7.74 4.38
CA TYR A 66 5.47 8.32 5.59
C TYR A 66 6.44 8.33 6.76
N GLU A 67 7.12 7.21 6.97
CA GLU A 67 8.17 7.05 7.98
C GLU A 67 9.29 8.08 7.79
N ASN A 68 9.83 8.17 6.56
CA ASN A 68 10.88 9.13 6.23
C ASN A 68 10.43 10.59 6.42
N ASN A 69 9.21 10.90 6.01
CA ASN A 69 8.67 12.26 6.12
C ASN A 69 8.44 12.64 7.59
N ILE A 70 7.93 11.73 8.43
CA ILE A 70 7.78 11.96 9.88
C ILE A 70 9.14 12.22 10.52
N ARG A 71 10.17 11.41 10.21
CA ARG A 71 11.53 11.64 10.73
C ARG A 71 12.11 12.98 10.30
N ARG A 72 11.74 13.48 9.13
CA ARG A 72 12.13 14.81 8.60
C ARG A 72 11.22 15.94 9.05
N ARG A 73 10.18 15.66 9.85
CA ARG A 73 9.13 16.61 10.26
C ARG A 73 8.38 17.26 9.09
N ALA A 74 8.19 16.51 8.00
CA ALA A 74 7.42 16.91 6.84
C ALA A 74 6.02 16.26 6.90
N PHE A 75 4.98 17.07 7.09
CA PHE A 75 3.61 16.61 7.40
C PHE A 75 2.58 17.02 6.34
N GLU A 76 2.99 17.34 5.12
CA GLU A 76 2.08 17.77 4.04
C GLU A 76 0.99 16.73 3.76
N GLN A 77 1.35 15.45 3.87
CA GLN A 77 0.45 14.30 3.76
C GLN A 77 -0.36 14.00 5.04
N PHE A 78 -0.10 14.71 6.14
CA PHE A 78 -0.75 14.55 7.43
C PHE A 78 -1.21 15.90 8.00
N PRO A 79 -2.28 16.52 7.44
CA PRO A 79 -2.75 17.84 7.88
C PRO A 79 -2.99 17.93 9.40
N CYS A 80 -3.45 16.84 10.01
CA CYS A 80 -3.66 16.70 11.45
C CYS A 80 -2.37 16.79 12.29
N LEU A 81 -1.23 16.30 11.78
CA LEU A 81 0.06 16.42 12.47
C LEU A 81 0.65 17.82 12.34
N THR A 82 0.38 18.51 11.22
CA THR A 82 0.80 19.90 11.01
C THR A 82 0.25 20.84 12.10
N CYS A 83 -0.97 20.58 12.56
CA CYS A 83 -1.64 21.36 13.61
C CYS A 83 -1.04 21.21 15.01
N VAL A 84 -0.32 20.13 15.29
CA VAL A 84 0.23 19.82 16.63
C VAL A 84 1.75 19.68 16.65
N ASN A 85 2.42 19.99 15.53
CA ASN A 85 3.86 19.81 15.38
C ASN A 85 4.68 20.57 16.45
N SER A 86 4.22 21.74 16.90
CA SER A 86 4.87 22.50 17.99
C SER A 86 4.80 21.80 19.35
N ASP A 87 3.85 20.90 19.53
CA ASP A 87 3.52 20.26 20.81
C ASP A 87 4.13 18.86 20.91
N LEU A 88 4.53 18.28 19.77
CA LEU A 88 5.19 16.98 19.67
C LEU A 88 6.70 17.10 19.92
N GLN A 89 7.22 16.19 20.76
CA GLN A 89 8.63 16.08 21.06
C GLN A 89 9.35 15.17 20.06
N ALA A 90 10.68 15.19 20.07
CA ALA A 90 11.49 14.35 19.20
C ALA A 90 11.19 12.86 19.39
N GLU A 91 10.92 12.46 20.63
CA GLU A 91 10.58 11.09 21.03
C GLU A 91 9.24 10.63 20.44
N ASP A 92 8.26 11.53 20.31
CA ASP A 92 6.97 11.21 19.70
C ASP A 92 7.17 10.84 18.21
N PHE A 93 7.99 11.61 17.50
CA PHE A 93 8.29 11.35 16.08
C PHE A 93 9.10 10.06 15.89
N ALA A 94 10.04 9.78 16.80
CA ALA A 94 10.79 8.53 16.79
C ALA A 94 9.85 7.32 16.95
N LEU A 95 8.92 7.41 17.92
CA LEU A 95 7.91 6.39 18.17
C LEU A 95 6.99 6.18 16.95
N TYR A 96 6.55 7.25 16.28
CA TYR A 96 5.75 7.11 15.05
C TYR A 96 6.52 6.49 13.89
N GLY A 97 7.81 6.84 13.75
CA GLY A 97 8.69 6.20 12.78
C GLY A 97 8.78 4.69 13.04
N GLU A 98 9.00 4.31 14.30
CA GLU A 98 9.08 2.91 14.73
C GLU A 98 7.76 2.15 14.47
N TYR A 99 6.60 2.76 14.72
CA TYR A 99 5.32 2.12 14.38
C TYR A 99 5.16 1.85 12.89
N LEU A 100 5.51 2.81 12.03
CA LEU A 100 5.43 2.63 10.58
C LEU A 100 6.43 1.59 10.08
N GLU A 101 7.63 1.57 10.65
CA GLU A 101 8.66 0.57 10.38
C GLU A 101 8.17 -0.84 10.74
N ASN A 102 7.64 -1.03 11.95
CA ASN A 102 7.09 -2.31 12.42
C ASN A 102 5.94 -2.81 11.51
N ILE A 103 5.02 -1.92 11.12
CA ILE A 103 3.93 -2.26 10.21
C ILE A 103 4.48 -2.67 8.84
N HIS A 104 5.47 -1.93 8.34
CA HIS A 104 6.11 -2.22 7.06
C HIS A 104 6.82 -3.58 7.08
N GLU A 105 7.56 -3.89 8.14
CA GLU A 105 8.24 -5.19 8.31
C GLU A 105 7.26 -6.37 8.44
N ASP A 106 6.19 -6.22 9.22
CA ASP A 106 5.14 -7.23 9.35
C ASP A 106 4.47 -7.49 7.99
N MET A 107 4.12 -6.44 7.25
CA MET A 107 3.55 -6.57 5.91
C MET A 107 4.52 -7.24 4.93
N GLN A 108 5.78 -6.82 4.90
CA GLN A 108 6.81 -7.44 4.05
C GLN A 108 6.99 -8.92 4.36
N THR A 109 6.88 -9.31 5.63
CA THR A 109 6.95 -10.72 6.03
C THR A 109 5.76 -11.51 5.49
N ARG A 110 4.54 -10.98 5.63
CA ARG A 110 3.30 -11.64 5.23
C ARG A 110 3.13 -11.78 3.71
N VAL A 111 3.61 -10.81 2.94
CA VAL A 111 3.49 -10.78 1.46
C VAL A 111 4.82 -11.09 0.76
N GLY A 112 5.82 -11.56 1.50
CA GLY A 112 7.18 -11.69 1.01
C GLY A 112 7.33 -12.71 -0.13
N ASP A 113 6.50 -13.73 -0.16
CA ASP A 113 6.39 -14.68 -1.27
C ASP A 113 5.91 -13.99 -2.56
N LEU A 114 4.82 -13.21 -2.49
CA LEU A 114 4.29 -12.45 -3.61
C LEU A 114 5.31 -11.41 -4.13
N LEU A 115 6.00 -10.73 -3.22
CA LEU A 115 7.03 -9.75 -3.58
C LEU A 115 8.23 -10.40 -4.29
N ARG A 116 8.67 -11.58 -3.85
CA ARG A 116 9.78 -12.33 -4.46
C ARG A 116 9.40 -13.04 -5.75
N MET A 117 8.11 -13.17 -6.06
CA MET A 117 7.67 -13.82 -7.28
C MET A 117 8.18 -13.08 -8.52
N ASP A 118 9.08 -13.70 -9.29
CA ASP A 118 9.51 -13.13 -10.56
C ASP A 118 8.36 -13.21 -11.56
N MET A 119 7.82 -12.05 -11.92
CA MET A 119 6.81 -11.95 -12.94
C MET A 119 7.49 -12.11 -14.29
N LEU A 120 7.29 -13.25 -14.93
CA LEU A 120 7.88 -13.53 -16.23
C LEU A 120 7.38 -12.50 -17.25
N ILE A 121 8.29 -11.98 -18.07
CA ILE A 121 7.99 -10.88 -19.01
C ILE A 121 6.82 -11.23 -19.95
N TRP A 122 6.75 -12.49 -20.39
CA TRP A 122 5.67 -12.99 -21.22
C TRP A 122 4.29 -12.88 -20.57
N VAL A 123 4.20 -12.81 -19.24
CA VAL A 123 2.93 -12.61 -18.53
C VAL A 123 2.39 -11.19 -18.76
N SER A 124 3.28 -10.22 -18.91
CA SER A 124 2.93 -8.82 -19.17
C SER A 124 2.72 -8.51 -20.65
N ILE A 125 3.48 -9.18 -21.53
CA ILE A 125 3.43 -8.97 -22.99
C ILE A 125 3.32 -10.30 -23.76
N PRO A 126 2.27 -11.10 -23.50
CA PRO A 126 2.14 -12.47 -23.99
C PRO A 126 2.15 -12.59 -25.51
N PHE A 127 1.71 -11.56 -26.24
CA PHE A 127 1.61 -11.57 -27.71
C PHE A 127 2.83 -10.96 -28.43
N GLU A 128 3.72 -10.28 -27.70
CA GLU A 128 4.93 -9.65 -28.25
C GLU A 128 6.21 -10.38 -27.83
N PHE A 129 6.10 -11.27 -26.85
CA PHE A 129 7.22 -12.03 -26.31
C PHE A 129 7.69 -13.13 -27.27
N ASP A 130 9.01 -13.25 -27.46
CA ASP A 130 9.60 -14.34 -28.25
C ASP A 130 9.48 -15.66 -27.48
N VAL A 131 8.70 -16.60 -28.00
CA VAL A 131 8.50 -17.93 -27.39
C VAL A 131 9.82 -18.68 -27.18
N SER A 132 10.85 -18.43 -27.99
CA SER A 132 12.15 -19.09 -27.81
C SER A 132 12.91 -18.62 -26.57
N GLU A 133 12.57 -17.45 -26.03
CA GLU A 133 13.20 -16.88 -24.82
C GLU A 133 12.57 -17.37 -23.50
N THR A 134 11.45 -18.12 -23.54
CA THR A 134 10.85 -18.72 -22.34
C THR A 134 11.35 -20.14 -22.08
N GLU A 135 11.15 -20.64 -20.86
CA GLU A 135 11.38 -22.03 -20.48
C GLU A 135 10.66 -23.00 -21.43
N ILE A 136 11.33 -24.11 -21.79
CA ILE A 136 10.83 -25.12 -22.75
C ILE A 136 9.43 -25.61 -22.37
N SER A 137 9.17 -25.79 -21.07
CA SER A 137 7.87 -26.21 -20.52
C SER A 137 6.72 -25.23 -20.80
N LEU A 138 7.04 -23.95 -21.05
CA LEU A 138 6.08 -22.87 -21.29
C LEU A 138 5.93 -22.50 -22.77
N GLN A 139 6.81 -22.99 -23.65
CA GLN A 139 6.81 -22.64 -25.07
C GLN A 139 5.51 -23.07 -25.77
N GLU A 140 5.07 -24.32 -25.58
CA GLU A 140 3.81 -24.80 -26.17
C GLU A 140 2.57 -24.07 -25.61
N PRO A 141 2.40 -23.92 -24.28
CA PRO A 141 1.31 -23.11 -23.72
C PRO A 141 1.28 -21.68 -24.25
N LEU A 142 2.44 -21.00 -24.31
CA LEU A 142 2.52 -19.63 -24.79
C LEU A 142 2.20 -19.53 -26.28
N ASN A 143 2.73 -20.43 -27.11
CA ASN A 143 2.44 -20.46 -28.54
C ASN A 143 0.94 -20.65 -28.81
N LYS A 144 0.27 -21.50 -28.01
CA LYS A 144 -1.18 -21.68 -28.08
C LYS A 144 -1.94 -20.38 -27.77
N ILE A 145 -1.51 -19.65 -26.73
CA ILE A 145 -2.10 -18.35 -26.37
C ILE A 145 -1.88 -17.33 -27.49
N GLN A 146 -0.66 -17.24 -28.03
CA GLN A 146 -0.30 -16.30 -29.09
C GLN A 146 -1.04 -16.55 -30.41
N SER A 147 -1.40 -17.80 -30.69
CA SER A 147 -2.17 -18.19 -31.87
C SER A 147 -3.67 -17.88 -31.78
N ASP A 148 -4.19 -17.51 -30.60
CA ASP A 148 -5.59 -17.16 -30.42
C ASP A 148 -5.85 -15.69 -30.80
N GLU A 149 -6.31 -15.49 -32.04
CA GLU A 149 -6.61 -14.16 -32.59
C GLU A 149 -7.70 -13.42 -31.80
N ILE A 150 -8.67 -14.15 -31.22
CA ILE A 150 -9.75 -13.55 -30.41
C ILE A 150 -9.18 -13.04 -29.10
N MET A 151 -8.34 -13.84 -28.45
CA MET A 151 -7.67 -13.46 -27.21
C MET A 151 -6.71 -12.29 -27.43
N HIS A 152 -5.98 -12.28 -28.54
CA HIS A 152 -5.10 -11.17 -28.93
C HIS A 152 -5.88 -9.86 -29.16
N ALA A 153 -7.02 -9.94 -29.86
CA ALA A 153 -7.89 -8.79 -30.08
C ALA A 153 -8.47 -8.26 -28.76
N LYS A 154 -8.90 -9.15 -27.86
CA LYS A 154 -9.40 -8.78 -26.53
C LYS A 154 -8.31 -8.14 -25.68
N PHE A 155 -7.10 -8.70 -25.65
CA PHE A 155 -5.98 -8.14 -24.87
C PHE A 155 -5.62 -6.71 -25.29
N LYS A 156 -5.75 -6.37 -26.58
CA LYS A 156 -5.54 -4.99 -27.07
C LYS A 156 -6.63 -4.02 -26.61
N ASP A 157 -7.82 -4.51 -26.35
CA ASP A 157 -8.86 -3.74 -25.70
C ASP A 157 -8.52 -3.68 -24.21
N LYS A 158 -8.02 -2.51 -23.73
CA LYS A 158 -7.41 -2.30 -22.39
C LYS A 158 -8.27 -2.73 -21.18
N ASN A 159 -9.48 -3.23 -21.43
CA ASN A 159 -10.43 -3.74 -20.46
C ASN A 159 -10.34 -5.27 -20.24
N TYR A 160 -9.56 -6.00 -21.04
CA TYR A 160 -9.43 -7.46 -20.91
C TYR A 160 -8.13 -7.87 -20.22
N ASN A 161 -8.26 -8.54 -19.08
CA ASN A 161 -7.13 -9.20 -18.44
C ASN A 161 -7.22 -10.72 -18.67
N ILE A 162 -6.25 -11.24 -19.41
CA ILE A 162 -6.12 -12.67 -19.72
C ILE A 162 -5.85 -13.56 -18.49
N TRP A 163 -5.42 -12.95 -17.38
CA TRP A 163 -5.12 -13.63 -16.11
C TRP A 163 -6.32 -13.76 -15.18
N LYS A 164 -7.49 -13.26 -15.61
CA LYS A 164 -8.73 -13.45 -14.87
C LYS A 164 -9.38 -14.78 -15.23
N THR A 165 -9.67 -15.60 -14.23
CA THR A 165 -10.58 -16.74 -14.37
C THR A 165 -12.02 -16.24 -14.45
N ASN A 166 -12.46 -15.79 -15.63
CA ASN A 166 -13.88 -15.58 -15.91
C ASN A 166 -14.50 -16.73 -16.73
N ASP A 167 -13.75 -17.78 -17.04
CA ASP A 167 -14.27 -18.93 -17.79
C ASP A 167 -14.14 -20.24 -17.00
N VAL A 168 -14.88 -20.34 -15.88
CA VAL A 168 -15.63 -21.58 -15.66
C VAL A 168 -17.04 -21.28 -16.13
N ALA A 169 -17.24 -21.38 -17.44
CA ALA A 169 -18.57 -21.61 -17.97
C ALA A 169 -19.09 -22.85 -17.26
N THR A 170 -20.08 -22.63 -16.40
CA THR A 170 -20.96 -23.65 -15.84
C THR A 170 -21.35 -24.59 -16.96
N LYS A 171 -20.87 -25.83 -16.88
CA LYS A 171 -21.35 -26.96 -17.67
C LYS A 171 -21.90 -28.00 -16.73
#